data_AF-A0A849EX14-F1
#
_entry.id   AF-A0A849EX14-F1
#
_cell.length_a   1.000
_cell.length_b   1.000
_cell.length_c   1.000
_cell.angle_alpha   90.00
_cell.angle_beta   90.00
_cell.angle_gamma   90.00
#
_symmetry.space_group_name_H-M   'P 1'
#
loop_
_entity.id
_entity.type
_entity.pdbx_description
1 polymer ?
#
loop_
_entity_poly.entity_id
_entity_poly.type
_entity_poly.pdbx_seq_one_letter_code
_entity_poly.pdbx_strand_id
1 'polypeptide(L)'
;VVVATDDQRIHSAVSCFNGNAMMTDAEHRSGTDRVAEVAEKLALAPADLVINVQGDQPLVRPDCFDAVVAPLLADPGLDMSTLAFTIHDVKEYTNPKDCKVVMDGQSNALYFSRAPIPWERDQDQSFVAYKHLGVYAYRRPYLDVFRRLPTGRLEQIEKLEQLRALENGHRIRVVVTPYDSPEVDLPEDIGRIERLWMSPTA
;
A
#
# COMPACT_ATOMS: atom_id res chain seq x y z
N VAL A 1 13.36 8.24 6.71
CA VAL A 1 12.04 7.82 7.22
C VAL A 1 11.40 8.99 7.95
N VAL A 2 10.16 9.32 7.61
CA VAL A 2 9.36 10.39 8.24
C VAL A 2 7.96 9.83 8.48
N VAL A 3 7.42 10.02 9.68
CA VAL A 3 6.02 9.73 10.00
C VAL A 3 5.18 10.96 9.70
N ALA A 4 4.23 10.83 8.79
CA ALA A 4 3.30 11.89 8.42
C ALA A 4 2.02 11.78 9.25
N THR A 5 1.61 12.84 9.95
CA THR A 5 0.42 12.81 10.81
C THR A 5 -0.24 14.18 10.93
N ASP A 6 -1.54 14.21 11.19
CA ASP A 6 -2.33 15.41 11.52
C ASP A 6 -2.61 15.52 13.02
N ASP A 7 -2.23 14.53 13.82
CA ASP A 7 -2.52 14.46 15.24
C ASP A 7 -1.27 14.74 16.08
N GLN A 8 -1.35 15.76 16.93
CA GLN A 8 -0.26 16.16 17.82
C GLN A 8 0.15 15.04 18.80
N ARG A 9 -0.77 14.14 19.17
CA ARG A 9 -0.48 13.00 20.05
C ARG A 9 0.44 12.01 19.36
N ILE A 10 0.20 11.71 18.07
CA ILE A 10 1.05 10.83 17.26
C ILE A 10 2.41 11.49 17.04
N HIS A 11 2.43 12.77 16.66
CA HIS A 11 3.68 13.52 16.48
C HIS A 11 4.55 13.48 17.74
N SER A 12 3.96 13.77 18.91
CA SER A 12 4.65 13.74 20.19
C SER A 12 5.15 12.34 20.54
N ALA A 13 4.32 11.30 20.33
CA ALA A 13 4.74 9.92 20.55
C ALA A 13 5.98 9.53 19.72
N VAL A 14 5.99 9.90 18.43
CA VAL A 14 7.13 9.66 17.54
C VAL A 14 8.37 10.41 17.98
N SER A 15 8.20 11.68 18.36
CA SER A 15 9.31 12.53 18.84
C SER A 15 9.93 11.99 20.13
N CYS A 16 9.14 11.40 21.03
CA CYS A 16 9.61 10.83 22.31
C CYS A 16 10.63 9.69 22.13
N PHE A 17 10.58 8.96 21.02
CA PHE A 17 11.58 7.95 20.68
C PHE A 17 12.59 8.43 19.62
N ASN A 18 12.75 9.74 19.45
CA ASN A 18 13.63 10.41 18.48
C ASN A 18 13.32 10.07 17.01
N GLY A 19 12.09 9.70 16.70
CA GLY A 19 11.63 9.56 15.32
C GLY A 19 11.37 10.92 14.67
N ASN A 20 11.45 10.98 13.34
CA ASN A 20 11.07 12.17 12.58
C ASN A 20 9.57 12.14 12.31
N ALA A 21 8.80 13.03 12.92
CA ALA A 21 7.40 13.26 12.58
C ALA A 21 7.24 14.60 11.85
N MET A 22 6.27 14.65 10.93
CA MET A 22 5.90 15.86 10.21
C MET A 22 4.39 16.04 10.26
N MET A 23 3.97 17.24 10.68
CA MET A 23 2.56 17.62 10.64
C MET A 23 2.10 17.82 9.21
N THR A 24 0.94 17.26 8.87
CA THR A 24 0.27 17.36 7.57
C THR A 24 -1.15 17.88 7.74
N ASP A 25 -1.76 18.31 6.65
CA ASP A 25 -3.16 18.76 6.64
C ASP A 25 -4.11 17.63 7.11
N ALA A 26 -5.14 17.99 7.87
CA ALA A 26 -6.17 17.06 8.35
C ALA A 26 -7.23 16.78 7.27
N GLU A 27 -7.35 17.64 6.25
CA GLU A 27 -8.33 17.53 5.18
C GLU A 27 -7.87 16.64 4.01
N HIS A 28 -6.74 15.92 4.17
CA HIS A 28 -6.28 14.96 3.17
C HIS A 28 -7.27 13.82 2.99
N ARG A 29 -7.64 13.55 1.73
CA ARG A 29 -8.62 12.51 1.39
C ARG A 29 -8.05 11.10 1.56
N SER A 30 -6.73 10.96 1.56
CA SER A 30 -6.05 9.69 1.42
C SER A 30 -4.60 9.74 1.94
N GLY A 31 -4.00 8.58 2.19
CA GLY A 31 -2.61 8.48 2.63
C GLY A 31 -1.64 8.97 1.56
N THR A 32 -1.92 8.68 0.29
CA THR A 32 -1.10 9.17 -0.83
C THR A 32 -1.16 10.70 -0.99
N ASP A 33 -2.29 11.36 -0.72
CA ASP A 33 -2.38 12.84 -0.70
C ASP A 33 -1.46 13.43 0.41
N ARG A 34 -1.42 12.77 1.58
CA ARG A 34 -0.53 13.13 2.71
C ARG A 34 0.94 12.96 2.36
N VAL A 35 1.29 11.86 1.68
CA VAL A 35 2.66 11.60 1.19
C VAL A 35 3.11 12.67 0.20
N ALA A 36 2.23 13.13 -0.69
CA ALA A 36 2.54 14.20 -1.64
C ALA A 36 2.92 15.51 -0.92
N GLU A 37 2.19 15.89 0.13
CA GLU A 37 2.50 17.08 0.94
C GLU A 37 3.87 16.94 1.63
N VAL A 38 4.16 15.79 2.25
CA VAL A 38 5.45 15.57 2.92
C VAL A 38 6.60 15.62 1.92
N ALA A 39 6.42 15.01 0.75
CA ALA A 39 7.41 15.01 -0.31
C ALA A 39 7.69 16.44 -0.85
N GLU A 40 6.67 17.30 -0.87
CA GLU A 40 6.81 18.74 -1.17
C GLU A 40 7.56 19.49 -0.06
N LYS A 41 7.17 19.30 1.20
CA LYS A 41 7.81 19.95 2.37
C LYS A 41 9.28 19.58 2.54
N LEU A 42 9.65 18.35 2.18
CA LEU A 42 11.04 17.89 2.17
C LEU A 42 11.84 18.36 0.96
N ALA A 43 11.21 19.07 0.02
CA ALA A 43 11.82 19.53 -1.24
C ALA A 43 12.50 18.38 -2.01
N LEU A 44 11.87 17.20 -2.06
CA LEU A 44 12.39 16.05 -2.79
C LEU A 44 12.56 16.38 -4.28
N ALA A 45 13.66 15.92 -4.86
CA ALA A 45 13.96 16.12 -6.26
C ALA A 45 13.02 15.28 -7.14
N PRO A 46 12.75 15.70 -8.40
CA PRO A 46 11.96 14.91 -9.34
C PRO A 46 12.49 13.49 -9.60
N ALA A 47 13.79 13.25 -9.38
CA ALA A 47 14.41 11.94 -9.54
C ALA A 47 14.23 11.03 -8.30
N ASP A 48 13.78 11.57 -7.17
CA ASP A 48 13.61 10.82 -5.94
C ASP A 48 12.43 9.85 -6.03
N LEU A 49 12.59 8.72 -5.36
CA LEU A 49 11.54 7.74 -5.16
C LEU A 49 11.04 7.80 -3.71
N VAL A 50 9.74 7.67 -3.54
CA VAL A 50 9.08 7.72 -2.23
C VAL A 50 8.44 6.37 -1.98
N ILE A 51 8.79 5.74 -0.86
CA ILE A 51 8.09 4.55 -0.37
C ILE A 51 7.05 5.02 0.65
N ASN A 52 5.79 4.71 0.41
CA ASN A 52 4.70 4.87 1.36
C ASN A 52 4.47 3.54 2.09
N VAL A 53 4.50 3.59 3.42
CA VAL A 53 4.17 2.47 4.31
C VAL A 53 3.04 2.95 5.22
N GLN A 54 1.91 2.24 5.22
CA GLN A 54 0.77 2.60 6.04
C GLN A 54 1.10 2.40 7.54
N GLY A 55 0.56 3.27 8.39
CA GLY A 55 0.86 3.26 9.84
C GLY A 55 0.23 2.08 10.61
N ASP A 56 -0.70 1.37 9.99
CA ASP A 56 -1.39 0.18 10.48
C ASP A 56 -0.71 -1.14 10.06
N GLN A 57 0.42 -1.08 9.36
CA GLN A 57 1.21 -2.25 8.93
C GLN A 57 2.55 -2.35 9.70
N PRO A 58 2.54 -2.82 10.97
CA PRO A 58 3.74 -2.80 11.82
C PRO A 58 4.80 -3.84 11.44
N LEU A 59 4.45 -4.86 10.64
CA LEU A 59 5.30 -6.01 10.33
C LEU A 59 5.74 -6.05 8.86
N VAL A 60 6.05 -4.91 8.25
CA VAL A 60 6.63 -4.87 6.90
C VAL A 60 8.10 -5.25 6.96
N ARG A 61 8.49 -6.30 6.23
CA ARG A 61 9.91 -6.71 6.12
C ARG A 61 10.72 -5.73 5.27
N PRO A 62 11.96 -5.40 5.64
CA PRO A 62 12.81 -4.51 4.84
C PRO A 62 13.00 -4.95 3.39
N ASP A 63 13.04 -6.26 3.13
CA ASP A 63 13.13 -6.83 1.78
C ASP A 63 12.01 -6.33 0.83
N CYS A 64 10.84 -6.01 1.39
CA CYS A 64 9.70 -5.47 0.65
C CYS A 64 9.98 -4.07 0.07
N PHE A 65 10.85 -3.27 0.71
CA PHE A 65 11.19 -1.93 0.24
C PHE A 65 12.02 -1.96 -1.04
N ASP A 66 13.01 -2.85 -1.09
CA ASP A 66 13.81 -3.07 -2.30
C ASP A 66 12.94 -3.64 -3.42
N ALA A 67 12.07 -4.61 -3.08
CA ALA A 67 11.18 -5.26 -4.03
C ALA A 67 10.18 -4.26 -4.67
N VAL A 68 9.58 -3.38 -3.88
CA VAL A 68 8.61 -2.41 -4.41
C VAL A 68 9.30 -1.34 -5.26
N VAL A 69 10.55 -0.95 -4.95
CA VAL A 69 11.29 0.06 -5.72
C VAL A 69 11.87 -0.49 -7.02
N ALA A 70 12.28 -1.76 -7.06
CA ALA A 70 13.00 -2.35 -8.18
C ALA A 70 12.34 -2.11 -9.56
N PRO A 71 11.01 -2.21 -9.75
CA PRO A 71 10.39 -1.91 -11.03
C PRO A 71 10.55 -0.47 -11.50
N LEU A 72 10.56 0.52 -10.60
CA LEU A 72 10.75 1.93 -10.95
C LEU A 72 12.21 2.18 -11.35
N LEU A 73 13.16 1.43 -10.80
CA LEU A 73 14.55 1.52 -11.25
C LEU A 73 14.75 0.90 -12.64
N ALA A 74 14.02 -0.18 -12.93
CA ALA A 74 14.11 -0.88 -14.21
C ALA A 74 13.36 -0.19 -15.36
N ASP A 75 12.24 0.51 -15.08
CA ASP A 75 11.40 1.17 -16.08
C ASP A 75 11.23 2.68 -15.77
N PRO A 76 11.95 3.56 -16.49
CA PRO A 76 11.77 5.01 -16.41
C PRO A 76 10.34 5.49 -16.68
N GLY A 77 9.54 4.74 -17.45
CA GLY A 77 8.16 5.06 -17.79
C GLY A 77 7.11 4.51 -16.83
N LEU A 78 7.54 3.90 -15.73
CA LEU A 78 6.67 3.44 -14.65
C LEU A 78 6.64 4.47 -13.51
N ASP A 79 5.44 4.90 -13.14
CA ASP A 79 5.23 5.95 -12.14
C ASP A 79 5.07 5.41 -10.71
N MET A 80 4.47 4.23 -10.58
CA MET A 80 4.18 3.63 -9.28
C MET A 80 4.18 2.10 -9.31
N SER A 81 4.43 1.53 -8.15
CA SER A 81 4.36 0.10 -7.89
C SER A 81 3.84 -0.19 -6.49
N THR A 82 3.41 -1.43 -6.28
CA THR A 82 2.96 -1.95 -4.99
C THR A 82 3.32 -3.43 -4.85
N LEU A 83 2.95 -4.04 -3.72
CA LEU A 83 3.25 -5.42 -3.39
C LEU A 83 1.97 -6.26 -3.34
N ALA A 84 2.15 -7.55 -3.59
CA ALA A 84 1.13 -8.55 -3.37
C ALA A 84 1.74 -9.78 -2.69
N PHE A 85 0.94 -10.45 -1.87
CA PHE A 85 1.27 -11.71 -1.22
C PHE A 85 0.38 -12.83 -1.77
N THR A 86 0.95 -14.02 -1.96
CA THR A 86 0.18 -15.18 -2.39
C THR A 86 -0.72 -15.64 -1.24
N ILE A 87 -2.04 -15.67 -1.47
CA ILE A 87 -2.98 -16.13 -0.45
C ILE A 87 -2.82 -17.64 -0.28
N HIS A 88 -2.60 -18.07 0.97
CA HIS A 88 -2.48 -19.49 1.34
C HIS A 88 -3.67 -19.99 2.19
N ASP A 89 -4.40 -19.08 2.85
CA ASP A 89 -5.62 -19.40 3.59
C ASP A 89 -6.85 -18.87 2.83
N VAL A 90 -7.78 -19.76 2.52
CA VAL A 90 -9.06 -19.43 1.87
C VAL A 90 -9.86 -18.37 2.65
N LYS A 91 -9.65 -18.27 3.97
CA LYS A 91 -10.29 -17.23 4.78
C LYS A 91 -9.84 -15.83 4.35
N GLU A 92 -8.56 -15.63 4.06
CA GLU A 92 -8.03 -14.35 3.56
C GLU A 92 -8.59 -14.03 2.17
N TYR A 93 -8.79 -15.05 1.33
CA TYR A 93 -9.40 -14.85 0.01
C TYR A 93 -10.84 -14.28 0.11
N THR A 94 -11.65 -14.83 1.00
CA THR A 94 -13.06 -14.42 1.17
C THR A 94 -13.27 -13.22 2.09
N ASN A 95 -12.27 -12.83 2.88
CA ASN A 95 -12.39 -11.75 3.85
C ASN A 95 -12.32 -10.37 3.16
N PRO A 96 -13.31 -9.49 3.34
CA PRO A 96 -13.31 -8.16 2.72
C PRO A 96 -12.28 -7.18 3.31
N LYS A 97 -11.67 -7.50 4.46
CA LYS A 97 -10.50 -6.74 4.97
C LYS A 97 -9.30 -6.92 4.05
N ASP A 98 -9.01 -8.16 3.68
CA ASP A 98 -7.90 -8.52 2.83
C ASP A 98 -8.21 -8.09 1.38
N CYS A 99 -7.65 -6.99 0.93
CA CYS A 99 -7.83 -6.52 -0.44
C CYS A 99 -7.20 -7.52 -1.43
N LYS A 100 -7.94 -7.99 -2.43
CA LYS A 100 -7.40 -8.83 -3.50
C LYS A 100 -6.91 -7.98 -4.67
N VAL A 101 -5.96 -8.51 -5.43
CA VAL A 101 -5.48 -7.92 -6.68
C VAL A 101 -5.40 -8.98 -7.78
N VAL A 102 -5.85 -8.61 -8.98
CA VAL A 102 -5.64 -9.38 -10.20
C VAL A 102 -4.73 -8.62 -11.15
N MET A 103 -3.88 -9.35 -11.88
CA MET A 103 -2.81 -8.77 -12.68
C MET A 103 -2.88 -9.25 -14.14
N ASP A 104 -2.30 -8.47 -15.05
CA ASP A 104 -2.02 -8.88 -16.42
C ASP A 104 -0.75 -9.74 -16.51
N GLY A 105 -0.43 -10.22 -17.72
CA GLY A 105 0.76 -11.03 -17.97
C GLY A 105 2.11 -10.29 -17.81
N GLN A 106 2.08 -8.97 -17.54
CA GLN A 106 3.24 -8.13 -17.27
C GLN A 106 3.27 -7.64 -15.81
N SER A 107 2.48 -8.27 -14.94
CA SER A 107 2.35 -7.94 -13.52
C SER A 107 1.82 -6.53 -13.26
N ASN A 108 1.10 -5.91 -14.19
CA ASN A 108 0.36 -4.68 -13.90
C ASN A 108 -1.00 -5.04 -13.29
N ALA A 109 -1.43 -4.29 -12.27
CA ALA A 109 -2.75 -4.47 -11.69
C ALA A 109 -3.84 -4.20 -12.75
N LEU A 110 -4.73 -5.17 -12.92
CA LEU A 110 -5.97 -4.99 -13.67
C LEU A 110 -7.07 -4.39 -12.77
N TYR A 111 -7.17 -4.88 -11.53
CA TYR A 111 -8.15 -4.39 -10.56
C TYR A 111 -7.78 -4.79 -9.12
N PHE A 112 -8.21 -3.96 -8.17
CA PHE A 112 -8.18 -4.24 -6.73
C PHE A 112 -9.60 -4.31 -6.20
N SER A 113 -9.91 -5.28 -5.34
CA SER A 113 -11.26 -5.40 -4.77
C SER A 113 -11.25 -6.05 -3.40
N ARG A 114 -12.21 -5.66 -2.56
CA ARG A 114 -12.52 -6.40 -1.34
C ARG A 114 -13.29 -7.69 -1.65
N ALA A 115 -13.93 -7.78 -2.82
CA ALA A 115 -14.58 -9.00 -3.28
C ALA A 115 -13.56 -10.12 -3.60
N PRO A 116 -13.97 -11.39 -3.54
CA PRO A 116 -13.11 -12.51 -3.93
C PRO A 116 -12.86 -12.48 -5.45
N ILE A 117 -11.64 -12.11 -5.84
CA ILE A 117 -11.18 -12.07 -7.23
C ILE A 117 -9.82 -12.79 -7.36
N PRO A 118 -9.58 -13.57 -8.44
CA PRO A 118 -10.52 -13.86 -9.53
C PRO A 118 -11.62 -14.84 -9.09
N TRP A 119 -12.86 -14.63 -9.55
CA TRP A 119 -13.92 -15.60 -9.32
C TRP A 119 -13.69 -16.86 -10.15
N GLU A 120 -13.55 -18.00 -9.48
CA GLU A 120 -13.44 -19.30 -10.13
C GLU A 120 -14.84 -19.87 -10.41
N ARG A 121 -15.21 -19.93 -11.69
CA ARG A 121 -16.53 -20.41 -12.11
C ARG A 121 -16.78 -21.87 -11.74
N ASP A 122 -15.78 -22.72 -11.97
CA ASP A 122 -15.90 -24.17 -11.91
C ASP A 122 -15.63 -24.74 -10.49
N GLN A 123 -15.16 -23.90 -9.56
CA GLN A 123 -14.96 -24.19 -8.13
C GLN A 123 -14.05 -25.38 -7.82
N ASP A 124 -13.05 -25.65 -8.68
CA ASP A 124 -12.07 -26.72 -8.49
C ASP A 124 -10.82 -26.29 -7.70
N GLN A 125 -10.77 -25.03 -7.24
CA GLN A 125 -9.69 -24.40 -6.46
C GLN A 125 -8.32 -24.47 -7.14
N SER A 126 -8.29 -24.40 -8.47
CA SER A 126 -7.10 -24.56 -9.31
C SER A 126 -6.41 -23.24 -9.66
N PHE A 127 -6.56 -22.20 -8.82
CA PHE A 127 -6.01 -20.87 -9.09
C PHE A 127 -5.14 -20.31 -7.96
N VAL A 128 -4.34 -19.31 -8.29
CA VAL A 128 -3.57 -18.52 -7.34
C VAL A 128 -4.29 -17.18 -7.13
N ALA A 129 -4.55 -16.84 -5.87
CA ALA A 129 -5.11 -15.56 -5.47
C ALA A 129 -4.04 -14.72 -4.79
N TYR A 130 -4.15 -13.40 -4.92
CA TYR A 130 -3.19 -12.46 -4.37
C TYR A 130 -3.86 -11.45 -3.45
N LYS A 131 -3.28 -11.27 -2.28
CA LYS A 131 -3.60 -10.19 -1.33
C LYS A 131 -2.72 -9.00 -1.65
N HIS A 132 -3.30 -7.83 -1.85
CA HIS A 132 -2.57 -6.58 -1.97
C HIS A 132 -2.01 -6.17 -0.60
N LEU A 133 -0.78 -5.69 -0.57
CA LEU A 133 -0.16 -5.10 0.62
C LEU A 133 -0.03 -3.59 0.43
N GLY A 134 -0.47 -2.81 1.41
CA GLY A 134 -0.45 -1.33 1.44
C GLY A 134 0.91 -0.62 1.36
N VAL A 135 1.94 -1.27 0.82
CA VAL A 135 3.25 -0.68 0.58
C VAL A 135 3.34 -0.25 -0.88
N TYR A 136 3.69 1.02 -1.11
CA TYR A 136 3.78 1.60 -2.44
C TYR A 136 5.11 2.29 -2.66
N ALA A 137 5.63 2.25 -3.89
CA ALA A 137 6.67 3.16 -4.33
C ALA A 137 6.15 4.09 -5.42
N TYR A 138 6.56 5.35 -5.36
CA TYR A 138 6.15 6.40 -6.27
C TYR A 138 7.37 7.15 -6.78
N ARG A 139 7.35 7.55 -8.05
CA ARG A 139 8.18 8.66 -8.50
C ARG A 139 7.65 9.95 -7.91
N ARG A 140 8.55 10.83 -7.44
CA ARG A 140 8.13 12.11 -6.86
C ARG A 140 7.15 12.89 -7.76
N PRO A 141 7.37 13.09 -9.07
CA PRO A 141 6.45 13.86 -9.92
C PRO A 141 5.04 13.25 -10.00
N TYR A 142 4.92 11.94 -9.88
CA TYR A 142 3.63 11.27 -9.96
C TYR A 142 2.74 11.57 -8.75
N LEU A 143 3.32 11.83 -7.57
CA LEU A 143 2.53 12.26 -6.40
C LEU A 143 1.74 13.55 -6.67
N ASP A 144 2.31 14.48 -7.45
CA ASP A 144 1.60 15.71 -7.84
C ASP A 144 0.48 15.44 -8.84
N VAL A 145 0.67 14.47 -9.74
CA VAL A 145 -0.36 14.00 -10.66
C VAL A 145 -1.50 13.38 -9.88
N PHE A 146 -1.20 12.40 -9.02
CA PHE A 146 -2.19 11.67 -8.23
C PHE A 146 -3.06 12.59 -7.37
N ARG A 147 -2.44 13.57 -6.69
CA ARG A 147 -3.14 14.55 -5.85
C ARG A 147 -4.15 15.39 -6.64
N ARG A 148 -3.89 15.66 -7.93
CA ARG A 148 -4.78 16.43 -8.81
C ARG A 148 -5.91 15.60 -9.40
N LEU A 149 -5.82 14.27 -9.35
CA LEU A 149 -6.89 13.41 -9.83
C LEU A 149 -8.15 13.61 -8.96
N PRO A 150 -9.34 13.62 -9.57
CA PRO A 150 -10.59 13.59 -8.81
C PRO A 150 -10.67 12.26 -8.05
N THR A 151 -11.29 12.29 -6.87
CA THR A 151 -11.62 11.06 -6.16
C THR A 151 -12.47 10.17 -7.05
N GLY A 152 -12.04 8.92 -7.22
CA GLY A 152 -12.64 7.97 -8.15
C GLY A 152 -13.97 7.42 -7.65
N ARG A 153 -14.81 6.94 -8.57
CA ARG A 153 -16.09 6.29 -8.20
C ARG A 153 -15.80 4.94 -7.54
N LEU A 154 -14.89 4.15 -8.09
CA LEU A 154 -14.52 2.83 -7.56
C LEU A 154 -13.75 3.00 -6.25
N GLU A 155 -12.85 4.00 -6.16
CA GLU A 155 -12.22 4.39 -4.90
C GLU A 155 -13.24 4.61 -3.78
N GLN A 156 -14.33 5.35 -4.04
CA GLN A 156 -15.36 5.63 -3.03
C GLN A 156 -16.16 4.39 -2.60
N ILE A 157 -16.44 3.48 -3.54
CA ILE A 157 -17.23 2.26 -3.32
C ILE A 157 -16.39 1.23 -2.54
N GLU A 158 -15.18 0.94 -3.02
CA GLU A 158 -14.30 -0.09 -2.45
C GLU A 158 -13.51 0.43 -1.25
N LYS A 159 -13.43 1.75 -1.05
CA LYS A 159 -12.55 2.39 -0.06
C LYS A 159 -11.10 1.97 -0.27
N LEU A 160 -10.61 2.16 -1.50
CA LEU A 160 -9.27 1.80 -1.97
C LEU A 160 -8.71 2.94 -2.84
N GLU A 161 -7.77 3.73 -2.28
CA GLU A 161 -7.23 4.94 -2.92
C GLU A 161 -6.52 4.68 -4.25
N GLN A 162 -5.88 3.52 -4.42
CA GLN A 162 -5.17 3.15 -5.63
C GLN A 162 -6.09 2.95 -6.84
N LEU A 163 -7.39 2.74 -6.63
CA LEU A 163 -8.36 2.69 -7.72
C LEU A 163 -8.49 4.04 -8.43
N ARG A 164 -8.19 5.16 -7.76
CA ARG A 164 -8.12 6.49 -8.37
C ARG A 164 -7.13 6.52 -9.55
N ALA A 165 -5.98 5.87 -9.39
CA ALA A 165 -4.97 5.76 -10.43
C ALA A 165 -5.48 4.92 -11.62
N LEU A 166 -6.05 3.74 -11.34
CA LEU A 166 -6.59 2.86 -12.39
C LEU A 166 -7.75 3.51 -13.16
N GLU A 167 -8.67 4.18 -12.47
CA GLU A 167 -9.81 4.89 -13.08
C GLU A 167 -9.37 6.00 -14.03
N ASN A 168 -8.19 6.57 -13.82
CA ASN A 168 -7.61 7.62 -14.68
C ASN A 168 -6.56 7.06 -15.66
N GLY A 169 -6.49 5.74 -15.84
CA GLY A 169 -5.63 5.09 -16.85
C GLY A 169 -4.15 5.00 -16.48
N HIS A 170 -3.79 5.25 -15.22
CA HIS A 170 -2.42 5.07 -14.75
C HIS A 170 -2.14 3.61 -14.42
N ARG A 171 -0.94 3.14 -14.79
CA ARG A 171 -0.50 1.76 -14.55
C ARG A 171 0.07 1.61 -13.16
N ILE A 172 -0.23 0.48 -12.52
CA ILE A 172 0.34 0.10 -11.22
C ILE A 172 1.08 -1.21 -11.40
N ARG A 173 2.40 -1.22 -11.26
CA ARG A 173 3.16 -2.49 -11.25
C ARG A 173 2.99 -3.18 -9.90
N VAL A 174 2.72 -4.47 -9.91
CA VAL A 174 2.60 -5.29 -8.70
C VAL A 174 3.79 -6.25 -8.64
N VAL A 175 4.42 -6.34 -7.48
CA VAL A 175 5.49 -7.32 -7.22
C VAL A 175 5.00 -8.32 -6.19
N VAL A 176 5.05 -9.61 -6.54
CA VAL A 176 4.66 -10.68 -5.61
C VAL A 176 5.82 -10.94 -4.64
N THR A 177 5.58 -10.77 -3.34
CA THR A 177 6.54 -11.00 -2.25
C THR A 177 6.20 -12.29 -1.50
N PRO A 178 7.20 -13.03 -0.98
CA PRO A 178 6.96 -14.17 -0.09
C PRO A 178 6.61 -13.74 1.35
N TYR A 179 6.60 -12.44 1.62
CA TYR A 179 6.39 -11.89 2.96
C TYR A 179 5.02 -11.24 3.06
N ASP A 180 4.22 -11.71 4.00
CA ASP A 180 2.96 -11.07 4.34
C ASP A 180 3.19 -9.79 5.16
N SER A 181 2.22 -8.88 5.16
CA SER A 181 2.19 -7.69 6.01
C SER A 181 0.78 -7.50 6.56
N PRO A 182 0.47 -8.13 7.70
CA PRO A 182 -0.86 -8.04 8.30
C PRO A 182 -1.14 -6.64 8.87
N GLU A 183 -2.34 -6.14 8.60
CA GLU A 183 -2.86 -4.83 9.05
C GLU A 183 -3.45 -4.90 10.47
N VAL A 184 -3.47 -3.75 11.16
CA VAL A 184 -4.14 -3.55 12.45
C VAL A 184 -5.31 -2.59 12.29
N ASP A 185 -6.47 -3.14 11.93
CA ASP A 185 -7.70 -2.37 11.72
C ASP A 185 -8.66 -2.43 12.91
N LEU A 186 -8.67 -3.56 13.62
CA LEU A 186 -9.56 -3.82 14.74
C LEU A 186 -8.79 -4.14 16.03
N PRO A 187 -9.39 -3.91 17.21
CA PRO A 187 -8.74 -4.22 18.48
C PRO A 187 -8.23 -5.68 18.59
N GLU A 188 -8.93 -6.64 18.00
CA GLU A 188 -8.53 -8.05 17.97
C GLU A 188 -7.24 -8.31 17.15
N ASP A 189 -6.90 -7.45 16.20
CA ASP A 189 -5.72 -7.61 15.35
C ASP A 189 -4.43 -7.39 16.18
N ILE A 190 -4.48 -6.53 17.21
CA ILE A 190 -3.33 -6.23 18.10
C ILE A 190 -2.74 -7.50 18.69
N GLY A 191 -3.56 -8.34 19.31
CA GLY A 191 -3.08 -9.57 19.94
C GLY A 191 -2.50 -10.58 18.93
N ARG A 192 -2.99 -10.58 17.69
CA ARG A 192 -2.41 -11.39 16.61
C ARG A 192 -1.02 -10.86 16.23
N ILE A 193 -0.89 -9.56 16.03
CA ILE A 193 0.38 -8.91 15.68
C ILE A 193 1.42 -9.07 16.79
N GLU A 194 1.07 -8.88 18.05
CA GLU A 194 2.00 -9.05 19.18
C GLU A 194 2.58 -10.46 19.24
N ARG A 195 1.77 -11.50 18.96
CA ARG A 195 2.25 -12.89 18.88
C ARG A 195 3.22 -13.12 17.72
N LEU A 196 2.95 -12.50 16.56
CA LEU A 196 3.86 -12.56 15.41
C LEU A 196 5.17 -11.84 15.70
N TRP A 197 5.13 -10.66 16.32
CA TRP A 197 6.30 -9.88 16.71
C TRP A 197 7.21 -10.63 17.69
N MET A 198 6.61 -11.34 18.66
CA MET A 198 7.35 -12.14 19.64
C MET A 198 7.92 -13.45 19.09
N SER A 199 7.55 -13.84 17.88
CA SER A 199 8.07 -15.06 17.25
C SER A 199 9.46 -14.82 16.65
N PRO A 200 10.45 -15.70 16.87
CA PRO A 200 11.85 -15.51 16.46
C PRO A 200 12.10 -15.47 14.93
N THR A 201 11.05 -15.46 14.12
CA THR A 201 11.08 -15.50 12.65
C THR A 201 10.53 -14.24 11.97
N ALA A 202 10.16 -13.19 12.72
CA ALA A 202 9.72 -11.90 12.16
C ALA A 202 10.90 -11.15 11.50
#